data_AF-A0A662R0Q6-F1
#
_entry.id   AF-A0A662R0Q6-F1
#
_cell.length_a   1.000
_cell.length_b   1.000
_cell.length_c   1.000
_cell.angle_alpha   90.00
_cell.angle_beta   90.00
_cell.angle_gamma   90.00
#
_symmetry.space_group_name_H-M   'P 1'
#
loop_
_entity.id
_entity.type
_entity.pdbx_description
1 polymer ?
#
loop_
_entity_poly.entity_id
_entity_poly.type
_entity_poly.pdbx_seq_one_letter_code
_entity_poly.pdbx_strand_id
1 'polypeptide(L)'
;MRLNRLVILIIMMAVVISTLSVSVAALGTVTSCYENGIPNDNFYPGEDVCVKATGLVPDTCYMIWIQHNPVLADGTLNPCEDPSGCLEIGHTDANGNLSVTKIWTNISGDLNYYDIVLDQWTCESVSVYEFGKYNSTTDGLDTANDVVGFTAPVPELPTLALVGIGLVGLVALGRRRKR
;
A
#
# COMPACT_ATOMS: atom_id res chain seq x y z
N MET A 1 -33.03 -33.48 42.49
CA MET A 1 -31.70 -33.32 41.85
C MET A 1 -31.71 -33.14 40.32
N ARG A 2 -32.86 -33.00 39.64
CA ARG A 2 -32.90 -32.84 38.17
C ARG A 2 -32.97 -31.39 37.67
N LEU A 3 -33.38 -30.45 38.52
CA LEU A 3 -33.58 -29.04 38.13
C LEU A 3 -32.27 -28.24 38.04
N ASN A 4 -31.31 -28.48 38.96
CA ASN A 4 -30.03 -27.75 38.97
C ASN A 4 -29.13 -28.04 37.77
N ARG A 5 -29.22 -29.22 37.16
CA ARG A 5 -28.41 -29.56 35.98
C ARG A 5 -28.91 -28.87 34.70
N LEU A 6 -30.21 -28.61 34.60
CA LEU A 6 -30.82 -27.96 33.45
C LEU A 6 -30.51 -26.45 33.43
N VAL A 7 -30.55 -25.80 34.60
CA VAL A 7 -30.23 -24.37 34.75
C VAL A 7 -28.76 -24.08 34.44
N ILE A 8 -27.83 -24.95 34.86
CA ILE A 8 -26.40 -24.81 34.55
C ILE A 8 -26.15 -24.95 33.03
N LEU A 9 -26.83 -25.88 32.35
CA LEU A 9 -26.68 -26.06 30.90
C LEU A 9 -27.20 -24.85 30.09
N ILE A 10 -28.31 -24.25 30.53
CA ILE A 10 -28.90 -23.06 29.89
C ILE A 10 -27.99 -21.84 30.08
N ILE A 11 -27.39 -21.67 31.26
CA ILE A 11 -26.42 -20.59 31.52
C ILE A 11 -25.14 -20.79 30.71
N MET A 12 -24.63 -22.02 30.58
CA MET A 12 -23.45 -22.28 29.74
C MET A 12 -23.74 -22.08 28.24
N MET A 13 -24.92 -22.43 27.73
CA MET A 13 -25.29 -22.09 26.34
C MET A 13 -25.41 -20.57 26.12
N ALA A 14 -25.95 -19.81 27.09
CA ALA A 14 -26.04 -18.35 26.99
C ALA A 14 -24.65 -17.67 27.04
N VAL A 15 -23.70 -18.22 27.80
CA VAL A 15 -22.31 -17.73 27.87
C VAL A 15 -21.49 -18.12 26.63
N VAL A 16 -21.84 -19.21 25.95
CA VAL A 16 -21.20 -19.61 24.67
C VAL A 16 -21.72 -18.78 23.49
N ILE A 17 -22.90 -18.16 23.60
CA ILE A 17 -23.46 -17.30 22.54
C ILE A 17 -22.85 -15.88 22.57
N SER A 18 -22.10 -15.49 23.60
CA SER A 18 -21.67 -14.10 23.82
C SER A 18 -20.37 -13.60 23.14
N THR A 19 -19.66 -14.32 22.27
CA THR A 19 -18.41 -13.76 21.67
C THR A 19 -18.06 -14.16 20.24
N LEU A 20 -19.03 -14.36 19.34
CA LEU A 20 -18.75 -14.49 17.91
C LEU A 20 -19.43 -13.37 17.12
N SER A 21 -19.12 -12.13 17.48
CA SER A 21 -19.15 -11.04 16.49
C SER A 21 -17.93 -11.26 15.59
N VAL A 22 -18.10 -12.08 14.55
CA VAL A 22 -17.16 -12.06 13.42
C VAL A 22 -17.31 -10.69 12.80
N SER A 23 -16.37 -9.79 13.07
CA SER A 23 -16.25 -8.57 12.29
C SER A 23 -15.93 -9.01 10.86
N VAL A 24 -16.91 -8.91 9.97
CA VAL A 24 -16.62 -8.86 8.55
C VAL A 24 -15.71 -7.65 8.40
N ALA A 25 -14.43 -7.88 8.15
CA ALA A 25 -13.50 -6.80 7.82
C ALA A 25 -14.13 -6.06 6.63
N ALA A 26 -14.51 -4.82 6.84
CA ALA A 26 -14.87 -3.96 5.74
C ALA A 26 -13.59 -3.75 4.92
N LEU A 27 -13.68 -3.86 3.61
CA LEU A 27 -12.61 -3.41 2.71
C LEU A 27 -12.41 -1.92 2.99
N GLY A 28 -11.29 -1.59 3.64
CA GLY A 28 -11.00 -0.21 3.99
C GLY A 28 -10.91 0.64 2.73
N THR A 29 -11.45 1.87 2.81
CA THR A 29 -11.30 2.85 1.73
C THR A 29 -9.93 3.48 1.85
N VAL A 30 -9.07 3.26 0.87
CA VAL A 30 -7.76 3.89 0.74
C VAL A 30 -7.89 5.09 -0.19
N THR A 31 -7.21 6.18 0.11
CA THR A 31 -7.30 7.41 -0.67
C THR A 31 -5.97 8.13 -0.69
N SER A 32 -5.41 8.32 -1.88
CA SER A 32 -4.32 9.26 -2.11
C SER A 32 -4.78 10.71 -1.85
N CYS A 33 -3.90 11.49 -1.23
CA CYS A 33 -4.20 12.85 -0.78
C CYS A 33 -2.95 13.72 -0.65
N TYR A 34 -3.16 15.01 -0.50
CA TYR A 34 -2.13 15.94 -0.08
C TYR A 34 -1.82 15.82 1.43
N GLU A 35 -0.75 16.46 1.89
CA GLU A 35 -0.32 16.45 3.30
C GLU A 35 -1.38 17.00 4.27
N ASN A 36 -2.30 17.85 3.80
CA ASN A 36 -3.43 18.35 4.58
C ASN A 36 -4.64 17.39 4.61
N GLY A 37 -4.54 16.21 3.98
CA GLY A 37 -5.56 15.18 3.92
C GLY A 37 -6.67 15.42 2.88
N ILE A 38 -6.55 16.43 2.03
CA ILE A 38 -7.47 16.64 0.90
C ILE A 38 -7.19 15.57 -0.17
N PRO A 39 -8.19 14.75 -0.57
CA PRO A 39 -8.04 13.75 -1.62
C PRO A 39 -7.55 14.36 -2.93
N ASN A 40 -6.65 13.64 -3.62
CA ASN A 40 -6.16 14.03 -4.93
C ASN A 40 -5.53 12.82 -5.62
N ASP A 41 -5.90 12.56 -6.87
CA ASP A 41 -5.40 11.43 -7.65
C ASP A 41 -4.46 11.87 -8.78
N ASN A 42 -4.12 13.17 -8.85
CA ASN A 42 -3.30 13.74 -9.92
C ASN A 42 -2.20 14.63 -9.34
N PHE A 43 -0.99 14.10 -9.26
CA PHE A 43 0.15 14.79 -8.67
C PHE A 43 1.15 15.27 -9.73
N TYR A 44 1.79 16.40 -9.45
CA TYR A 44 2.72 17.10 -10.34
C TYR A 44 4.16 17.12 -9.79
N PRO A 45 5.17 17.33 -10.65
CA PRO A 45 6.55 17.41 -10.19
C PRO A 45 6.74 18.45 -9.06
N GLY A 46 7.40 18.05 -7.98
CA GLY A 46 7.62 18.85 -6.78
C GLY A 46 6.57 18.67 -5.68
N GLU A 47 5.48 17.93 -5.94
CA GLU A 47 4.47 17.62 -4.92
C GLU A 47 4.83 16.38 -4.09
N ASP A 48 4.15 16.25 -2.96
CA ASP A 48 4.22 15.06 -2.10
C ASP A 48 2.92 14.26 -2.22
N VAL A 49 3.03 12.94 -2.25
CA VAL A 49 1.91 12.01 -2.20
C VAL A 49 1.77 11.50 -0.77
N CYS A 50 0.57 11.65 -0.22
CA CYS A 50 0.18 11.06 1.05
C CYS A 50 -0.97 10.08 0.84
N VAL A 51 -1.17 9.19 1.80
CA VAL A 51 -2.30 8.27 1.86
C VAL A 51 -3.04 8.43 3.18
N LYS A 52 -4.35 8.27 3.13
CA LYS A 52 -5.19 8.06 4.32
C LYS A 52 -6.13 6.89 4.04
N ALA A 53 -6.62 6.27 5.09
CA ALA A 53 -7.62 5.21 4.95
C ALA A 53 -8.61 5.17 6.11
N THR A 54 -9.77 4.59 5.86
CA THR A 54 -10.83 4.39 6.87
C THR A 54 -11.47 3.03 6.70
N GLY A 55 -11.96 2.43 7.79
CA GLY A 55 -12.68 1.16 7.75
C GLY A 55 -11.77 -0.07 7.61
N LEU A 56 -10.47 0.09 7.86
CA LEU A 56 -9.52 -1.02 7.98
C LEU A 56 -9.70 -1.75 9.31
N VAL A 57 -8.92 -2.81 9.54
CA VAL A 57 -8.89 -3.49 10.83
C VAL A 57 -8.32 -2.52 11.89
N PRO A 58 -9.00 -2.28 13.03
CA PRO A 58 -8.49 -1.43 14.11
C PRO A 58 -7.18 -1.92 14.70
N ASP A 59 -6.37 -1.00 15.23
CA ASP A 59 -5.12 -1.28 15.96
C ASP A 59 -4.20 -2.29 15.23
N THR A 60 -4.10 -2.14 13.90
CA THR A 60 -3.42 -3.07 13.00
C THR A 60 -2.36 -2.35 12.17
N CYS A 61 -1.23 -3.03 11.95
CA CYS A 61 -0.15 -2.50 11.12
C CYS A 61 -0.46 -2.81 9.64
N TYR A 62 -0.02 -1.94 8.75
CA TYR A 62 -0.17 -2.13 7.31
C TYR A 62 1.14 -1.76 6.65
N MET A 63 1.64 -2.62 5.76
CA MET A 63 2.71 -2.22 4.85
C MET A 63 2.07 -1.45 3.70
N ILE A 64 2.63 -0.29 3.40
CA ILE A 64 2.11 0.59 2.35
C ILE A 64 2.98 0.37 1.12
N TRP A 65 2.34 -0.03 0.03
CA TRP A 65 3.01 -0.28 -1.24
C TRP A 65 2.51 0.69 -2.30
N ILE A 66 3.44 1.24 -3.08
CA ILE A 66 3.13 1.87 -4.35
C ILE A 66 3.42 0.83 -5.44
N GLN A 67 2.43 0.51 -6.27
CA GLN A 67 2.54 -0.48 -7.35
C GLN A 67 2.07 0.11 -8.67
N HIS A 68 2.64 -0.35 -9.78
CA HIS A 68 2.11 0.04 -11.08
C HIS A 68 0.68 -0.50 -11.25
N ASN A 69 -0.21 0.36 -11.71
CA ASN A 69 -1.56 -0.06 -12.03
C ASN A 69 -1.56 -0.98 -13.28
N PRO A 70 -2.32 -2.09 -13.30
CA PRO A 70 -3.24 -2.54 -12.26
C PRO A 70 -2.64 -3.54 -11.27
N VAL A 71 -3.01 -3.42 -10.00
CA VAL A 71 -2.81 -4.47 -9.00
C VAL A 71 -3.90 -5.54 -9.12
N LEU A 72 -3.48 -6.80 -9.28
CA LEU A 72 -4.37 -7.95 -9.41
C LEU A 72 -4.50 -8.72 -8.09
N ALA A 73 -5.69 -9.26 -7.80
CA ALA A 73 -5.90 -10.14 -6.66
C ALA A 73 -4.93 -11.34 -6.69
N ASP A 74 -4.38 -11.69 -5.53
CA ASP A 74 -3.31 -12.67 -5.33
C ASP A 74 -1.99 -12.34 -6.05
N GLY A 75 -1.89 -11.15 -6.64
CA GLY A 75 -0.70 -10.64 -7.31
C GLY A 75 0.42 -10.35 -6.31
N THR A 76 1.65 -10.66 -6.71
CA THR A 76 2.84 -10.35 -5.90
C THR A 76 3.11 -8.85 -5.94
N LEU A 77 3.26 -8.25 -4.76
CA LEU A 77 3.68 -6.86 -4.58
C LEU A 77 5.20 -6.79 -4.69
N ASN A 78 5.67 -5.88 -5.52
CA ASN A 78 7.07 -5.77 -5.89
C ASN A 78 7.67 -4.46 -5.36
N PRO A 79 8.62 -4.50 -4.43
CA PRO A 79 9.23 -3.28 -3.89
C PRO A 79 10.04 -2.50 -4.94
N CYS A 80 10.42 -3.14 -6.05
CA CYS A 80 11.10 -2.44 -7.15
C CYS A 80 10.16 -1.58 -8.01
N GLU A 81 8.85 -1.71 -7.84
CA GLU A 81 7.87 -0.84 -8.52
C GLU A 81 7.60 0.45 -7.74
N ASP A 82 8.06 0.52 -6.49
CA ASP A 82 7.91 1.71 -5.66
C ASP A 82 8.90 2.80 -6.09
N PRO A 83 8.41 3.91 -6.67
CA PRO A 83 9.26 4.99 -7.14
C PRO A 83 9.74 5.92 -6.01
N SER A 84 9.19 5.80 -4.80
CA SER A 84 9.63 6.56 -3.62
C SER A 84 11.02 6.10 -3.15
N GLY A 85 11.35 4.83 -3.40
CA GLY A 85 12.58 4.18 -2.97
C GLY A 85 12.56 3.66 -1.53
N CYS A 86 11.44 3.79 -0.81
CA CYS A 86 11.24 3.24 0.52
C CYS A 86 9.83 2.67 0.69
N LEU A 87 9.69 1.64 1.51
CA LEU A 87 8.38 1.14 1.93
C LEU A 87 7.99 1.80 3.24
N GLU A 88 6.75 2.29 3.32
CA GLU A 88 6.19 2.88 4.53
C GLU A 88 5.35 1.87 5.34
N ILE A 89 5.21 2.16 6.63
CA ILE A 89 4.35 1.40 7.54
C ILE A 89 3.30 2.34 8.12
N GLY A 90 2.05 1.94 8.02
CA GLY A 90 0.91 2.59 8.67
C GLY A 90 0.43 1.80 9.88
N HIS A 91 -0.12 2.49 10.87
CA HIS A 91 -0.83 1.85 11.98
C HIS A 91 -2.21 2.48 12.12
N THR A 92 -3.25 1.66 12.11
CA THR A 92 -4.62 2.14 12.25
C THR A 92 -4.95 2.47 13.70
N ASP A 93 -5.85 3.43 13.90
CA ASP A 93 -6.41 3.74 15.21
C ASP A 93 -7.45 2.68 15.66
N ALA A 94 -8.00 2.86 16.85
CA ALA A 94 -9.05 2.00 17.41
C ALA A 94 -10.36 1.97 16.60
N ASN A 95 -10.51 2.85 15.61
CA ASN A 95 -11.65 2.88 14.69
C ASN A 95 -11.29 2.35 13.29
N GLY A 96 -10.07 1.85 13.08
CA GLY A 96 -9.63 1.37 11.77
C GLY A 96 -9.28 2.49 10.79
N ASN A 97 -8.91 3.68 11.29
CA ASN A 97 -8.46 4.78 10.44
C ASN A 97 -6.93 4.85 10.41
N LEU A 98 -6.39 5.02 9.20
CA LEU A 98 -5.00 5.39 8.99
C LEU A 98 -4.94 6.91 8.86
N SER A 99 -4.21 7.58 9.76
CA SER A 99 -3.91 9.01 9.65
C SER A 99 -3.13 9.31 8.37
N VAL A 100 -3.20 10.56 7.90
CA VAL A 100 -2.42 11.00 6.73
C VAL A 100 -0.95 10.62 6.90
N THR A 101 -0.49 9.76 6.00
CA THR A 101 0.87 9.20 5.99
C THR A 101 1.52 9.59 4.68
N LYS A 102 2.67 10.25 4.74
CA LYS A 102 3.44 10.63 3.55
C LYS A 102 4.16 9.39 3.02
N ILE A 103 3.98 9.10 1.73
CA ILE A 103 4.51 7.88 1.08
C ILE A 103 5.46 8.20 -0.08
N TRP A 104 5.41 9.42 -0.61
CA TRP A 104 6.34 9.83 -1.66
C TRP A 104 6.59 11.33 -1.57
N THR A 105 7.86 11.71 -1.45
CA THR A 105 8.27 13.10 -1.30
C THR A 105 8.88 13.63 -2.60
N ASN A 106 8.54 14.88 -2.95
CA ASN A 106 9.16 15.63 -4.04
C ASN A 106 9.23 14.83 -5.35
N ILE A 107 8.06 14.41 -5.83
CA ILE A 107 7.93 13.59 -7.04
C ILE A 107 8.50 14.32 -8.26
N SER A 108 8.99 13.60 -9.27
CA SER A 108 9.65 14.21 -10.45
C SER A 108 9.62 13.28 -11.65
N GLY A 109 9.87 13.79 -12.86
CA GLY A 109 10.03 12.99 -14.09
C GLY A 109 8.74 12.73 -14.89
N ASP A 110 8.57 11.54 -15.46
CA ASP A 110 7.54 11.24 -16.47
C ASP A 110 6.26 10.64 -15.88
N LEU A 111 5.10 11.07 -16.38
CA LEU A 111 3.78 10.68 -15.88
C LEU A 111 3.55 9.16 -15.97
N ASN A 112 3.16 8.54 -14.87
CA ASN A 112 2.79 7.13 -14.77
C ASN A 112 1.52 6.93 -13.90
N TYR A 113 1.01 5.70 -13.89
CA TYR A 113 -0.22 5.28 -13.22
C TYR A 113 0.08 4.27 -12.12
N TYR A 114 -0.47 4.51 -10.93
CA TYR A 114 -0.15 3.77 -9.72
C TYR A 114 -1.39 3.41 -8.90
N ASP A 115 -1.26 2.34 -8.13
CA ASP A 115 -2.19 1.98 -7.05
C ASP A 115 -1.43 2.03 -5.71
N ILE A 116 -2.16 2.31 -4.63
CA ILE A 116 -1.66 2.19 -3.26
C ILE A 116 -2.29 0.97 -2.63
N VAL A 117 -1.46 0.04 -2.16
CA VAL A 117 -1.92 -1.15 -1.43
C VAL A 117 -1.56 -1.02 0.04
N LEU A 118 -2.55 -1.19 0.91
CA LEU A 118 -2.36 -1.37 2.34
C LEU A 118 -2.45 -2.87 2.63
N ASP A 119 -1.30 -3.52 2.60
CA ASP A 119 -1.11 -4.95 2.87
C ASP A 119 -1.15 -5.19 4.38
N GLN A 120 -2.16 -5.92 4.85
CA GLN A 120 -2.39 -6.11 6.28
C GLN A 120 -1.23 -6.86 6.92
N TRP A 121 -0.60 -6.23 7.92
CA TRP A 121 0.52 -6.81 8.65
C TRP A 121 0.24 -6.79 10.15
N THR A 122 0.34 -7.94 10.81
CA THR A 122 0.41 -7.92 12.27
C THR A 122 1.86 -7.69 12.69
N CYS A 123 2.10 -6.65 13.49
CA CYS A 123 3.42 -6.35 14.04
C CYS A 123 4.05 -7.51 14.86
N GLU A 124 3.29 -8.59 15.12
CA GLU A 124 3.71 -9.80 15.82
C GLU A 124 3.83 -11.06 14.92
N SER A 125 3.29 -11.09 13.69
CA SER A 125 3.36 -12.29 12.85
C SER A 125 4.50 -12.25 11.82
N VAL A 126 5.24 -13.35 11.79
CA VAL A 126 6.30 -13.71 10.83
C VAL A 126 5.75 -14.70 9.79
N SER A 127 4.48 -14.53 9.38
CA SER A 127 3.90 -15.34 8.32
C SER A 127 4.31 -14.76 6.98
N VAL A 128 5.51 -15.14 6.51
CA VAL A 128 6.13 -14.70 5.25
C VAL A 128 5.32 -15.12 4.00
N TYR A 129 4.18 -15.80 4.17
CA TYR A 129 3.40 -16.41 3.09
C TYR A 129 2.24 -15.54 2.59
N GLU A 130 1.81 -14.53 3.34
CA GLU A 130 0.79 -13.55 2.92
C GLU A 130 1.36 -12.15 2.67
N PHE A 131 2.54 -11.84 3.24
CA PHE A 131 3.22 -10.58 3.00
C PHE A 131 3.67 -10.46 1.54
N GLY A 132 3.43 -9.29 0.93
CA GLY A 132 3.83 -9.04 -0.45
C GLY A 132 2.95 -9.75 -1.47
N LYS A 133 1.72 -10.09 -1.11
CA LYS A 133 0.66 -10.46 -2.05
C LYS A 133 -0.61 -9.69 -1.73
N TYR A 134 -1.20 -9.08 -2.74
CA TYR A 134 -2.46 -8.39 -2.55
C TYR A 134 -3.60 -9.38 -2.31
N ASN A 135 -4.24 -9.28 -1.14
CA ASN A 135 -5.45 -10.00 -0.78
C ASN A 135 -6.64 -9.06 -0.75
N SER A 136 -7.51 -9.14 -1.76
CA SER A 136 -8.70 -8.30 -1.90
C SER A 136 -9.77 -8.50 -0.82
N THR A 137 -9.57 -9.41 0.14
CA THR A 137 -10.48 -9.60 1.27
C THR A 137 -10.00 -8.85 2.53
N THR A 138 -8.70 -8.64 2.68
CA THR A 138 -8.08 -8.09 3.91
C THR A 138 -7.37 -6.76 3.69
N ASP A 139 -6.87 -6.54 2.48
CA ASP A 139 -6.03 -5.41 2.16
C ASP A 139 -6.85 -4.24 1.63
N GLY A 140 -6.36 -3.03 1.90
CA GLY A 140 -6.89 -1.82 1.29
C GLY A 140 -6.27 -1.58 -0.08
N LEU A 141 -7.06 -1.14 -1.05
CA LEU A 141 -6.57 -0.72 -2.36
C LEU A 141 -7.10 0.68 -2.69
N ASP A 142 -6.22 1.58 -3.10
CA ASP A 142 -6.63 2.86 -3.67
C ASP A 142 -7.14 2.62 -5.09
N THR A 143 -8.46 2.72 -5.26
CA THR A 143 -9.15 2.60 -6.55
C THR A 143 -10.03 3.84 -6.71
N ALA A 144 -9.39 4.99 -6.87
CA ALA A 144 -10.10 6.27 -6.97
C ALA A 144 -11.14 6.31 -8.11
N ASN A 145 -10.94 5.54 -9.20
CA ASN A 145 -11.82 5.55 -10.38
C ASN A 145 -12.04 4.17 -11.05
N ASP A 146 -11.93 3.05 -10.33
CA ASP A 146 -12.02 1.67 -10.87
C ASP A 146 -11.02 1.32 -12.00
N VAL A 147 -10.07 2.22 -12.31
CA VAL A 147 -9.11 2.06 -13.43
C VAL A 147 -7.67 2.35 -13.02
N VAL A 148 -7.45 3.29 -12.10
CA VAL A 148 -6.15 3.66 -11.51
C VAL A 148 -6.41 4.24 -10.12
N GLY A 149 -5.53 4.00 -9.14
CA GLY A 149 -5.48 4.73 -7.87
C GLY A 149 -5.10 6.20 -8.05
N PHE A 150 -3.87 6.50 -8.46
CA PHE A 150 -3.39 7.87 -8.70
C PHE A 150 -2.39 7.97 -9.85
N THR A 151 -2.14 9.20 -10.29
CA THR A 151 -1.14 9.54 -11.30
C THR A 151 -0.05 10.42 -10.73
N ALA A 152 1.20 10.09 -11.04
CA ALA A 152 2.36 10.83 -10.58
C ALA A 152 3.55 10.66 -11.55
N PRO A 153 4.40 11.70 -11.67
CA PRO A 153 5.65 11.62 -12.42
C PRO A 153 6.71 10.79 -11.69
N VAL A 154 7.52 10.03 -12.46
CA VAL A 154 8.56 9.11 -11.95
C VAL A 154 9.95 9.60 -12.30
N PRO A 155 10.88 9.69 -11.32
CA PRO A 155 12.23 10.13 -11.58
C PRO A 155 12.87 9.20 -12.62
N GLU A 156 13.42 9.76 -13.69
CA GLU A 156 14.23 8.96 -14.61
C GLU A 156 15.47 8.47 -13.86
N LEU A 157 15.47 7.19 -13.47
CA LEU A 157 16.68 6.45 -13.09
C LEU A 157 17.70 6.56 -14.25
N PRO A 158 19.02 6.38 -14.02
CA PRO A 158 20.10 7.07 -14.73
C PRO A 158 20.38 6.63 -16.18
N THR A 159 19.35 6.54 -17.02
CA THR A 159 19.45 6.56 -18.48
C THR A 159 20.29 7.74 -18.96
N LEU A 160 20.22 8.90 -18.28
CA LEU A 160 21.13 10.02 -18.53
C LEU A 160 22.60 9.69 -18.27
N ALA A 161 22.92 8.92 -17.22
CA ALA A 161 24.30 8.50 -16.97
C ALA A 161 24.78 7.48 -18.02
N LEU A 162 23.92 6.55 -18.44
CA LEU A 162 24.22 5.57 -19.49
C LEU A 162 24.38 6.22 -20.87
N VAL A 163 23.53 7.17 -21.23
CA VAL A 163 23.66 7.98 -22.46
C VAL A 163 24.95 8.82 -22.41
N GLY A 164 25.27 9.40 -21.25
CA GLY A 164 26.52 10.14 -21.03
C GLY A 164 27.76 9.27 -21.21
N ILE A 165 27.82 8.11 -20.55
CA ILE A 165 28.95 7.16 -20.67
C ILE A 165 29.07 6.63 -22.10
N GLY A 166 27.94 6.32 -22.75
CA GLY A 166 27.89 5.88 -24.14
C GLY A 166 28.44 6.91 -25.13
N LEU A 167 28.06 8.19 -24.98
CA LEU A 167 28.56 9.29 -25.81
C LEU A 167 30.06 9.53 -25.62
N VAL A 168 30.55 9.51 -24.37
CA VAL A 168 31.98 9.65 -24.06
C VAL A 168 32.78 8.48 -24.65
N GLY A 169 32.26 7.26 -24.55
CA GLY A 169 32.85 6.06 -25.15
C GLY A 169 32.97 6.14 -26.67
N LEU A 170 31.93 6.62 -27.36
CA LEU A 170 31.91 6.80 -28.82
C LEU A 170 32.93 7.86 -29.29
N VAL A 171 33.05 8.99 -28.57
CA VAL A 171 34.04 10.02 -28.88
C VAL A 171 35.47 9.51 -28.70
N ALA A 172 35.73 8.73 -27.65
CA ALA A 172 37.05 8.12 -27.40
C ALA A 172 37.44 7.13 -28.50
N LEU A 173 36.51 6.29 -28.97
CA LEU A 173 36.71 5.37 -30.08
C LEU A 173 36.95 6.10 -31.41
N GLY A 174 36.19 7.17 -31.68
CA GLY A 174 36.35 7.98 -32.89
C GLY A 174 37.72 8.68 -32.97
N ARG A 175 38.25 9.15 -31.83
CA ARG A 175 39.59 9.76 -31.75
C ARG A 175 40.71 8.74 -31.92
N ARG A 176 40.54 7.50 -31.47
CA ARG A 176 41.52 6.41 -31.68
C ARG A 176 41.65 6.00 -33.14
N ARG A 177 40.58 6.05 -33.93
CA ARG A 177 40.61 5.69 -35.36
C ARG A 177 41.28 6.71 -36.29
N LYS A 178 41.45 7.95 -35.83
CA LYS A 178 42.09 9.04 -36.60
C LYS A 178 43.59 9.20 -36.33
N ARG A 179 44.14 8.47 -35.35
CA ARG A 179 45.59 8.30 -35.14
C ARG A 179 46.04 7.01 -35.78
#